data_AF-A0A8H7YBT3-F1
#
_entry.id   AF-A0A8H7YBT3-F1
#
_cell.length_a   1.000
_cell.length_b   1.000
_cell.length_c   1.000
_cell.angle_alpha   90.00
_cell.angle_beta   90.00
_cell.angle_gamma   90.00
#
_symmetry.space_group_name_H-M   'P 1'
#
loop_
_entity.id
_entity.type
_entity.pdbx_description
1 polymer ?
#
loop_
_entity_poly.entity_id
_entity_poly.type
_entity_poly.pdbx_seq_one_letter_code
_entity_poly.pdbx_strand_id
1 'polypeptide(L)'
;MAQITLITFLQQPLAAVPVHPPPQLGRNTTNQAYNYLNIQGLQIWQSFNLKTILQQYHNVLNSAVITADPMPVSPPQPITTENVLQAQICEILRPHIQHSLRVGFSFLANNGGMQGRTELCFDVGEAA
;
A
#
# COMPACT_ATOMS: atom_id res chain seq x y z
N MET A 1 -8.53 22.24 6.47
CA MET A 1 -7.75 20.98 6.52
C MET A 1 -6.31 21.30 6.14
N ALA A 2 -5.32 20.68 6.78
CA ALA A 2 -3.92 20.95 6.46
C ALA A 2 -3.53 20.34 5.11
N GLN A 3 -2.61 21.00 4.41
CA GLN A 3 -2.00 20.49 3.18
C GLN A 3 -0.61 19.93 3.51
N ILE A 4 -0.31 18.74 2.99
CA ILE A 4 0.96 18.05 3.20
C ILE A 4 1.51 17.53 1.86
N THR A 5 2.81 17.24 1.82
CA THR A 5 3.40 16.60 0.63
C THR A 5 2.89 15.17 0.48
N LEU A 6 2.90 14.66 -0.75
CA LEU A 6 2.52 13.29 -1.04
C LEU A 6 3.37 12.27 -0.27
N ILE A 7 4.67 12.52 -0.08
CA ILE A 7 5.53 11.65 0.74
C ILE A 7 5.11 11.66 2.21
N THR A 8 4.77 12.82 2.78
CA THR A 8 4.27 12.89 4.16
C THR A 8 2.97 12.12 4.32
N PHE A 9 2.07 12.21 3.34
CA PHE A 9 0.80 11.48 3.32
C PHE A 9 1.01 9.95 3.25
N LEU A 10 1.91 9.49 2.39
CA LEU A 10 2.21 8.06 2.22
C LEU A 10 2.98 7.44 3.40
N GLN A 11 3.68 8.26 4.19
CA GLN A 11 4.42 7.83 5.38
C GLN A 11 3.57 7.80 6.65
N GLN A 12 2.27 8.07 6.57
CA GLN A 12 1.38 7.93 7.71
C GLN A 12 1.26 6.45 8.12
N PRO A 13 1.53 6.12 9.38
CA PRO A 13 1.45 4.75 9.84
C PRO A 13 -0.01 4.29 9.95
N LEU A 14 -0.26 3.04 9.60
CA LEU A 14 -1.52 2.37 9.94
C LEU A 14 -1.56 2.09 11.45
N ALA A 15 -2.77 2.03 12.00
CA ALA A 15 -2.96 1.54 13.35
C ALA A 15 -2.40 0.10 13.47
N ALA A 16 -1.70 -0.17 14.57
CA ALA A 16 -1.17 -1.50 14.81
C ALA A 16 -2.33 -2.50 14.94
N VAL A 17 -2.33 -3.53 14.09
CA VAL A 17 -3.27 -4.64 14.21
C VAL A 17 -2.76 -5.56 15.33
N PRO A 18 -3.55 -5.81 16.39
CA PRO A 18 -3.13 -6.72 17.44
C PRO A 18 -2.95 -8.13 16.86
N VAL A 19 -1.76 -8.69 17.05
CA VAL A 19 -1.46 -10.06 16.61
C VAL A 19 -1.92 -11.02 17.69
N HIS A 20 -2.86 -11.91 17.35
CA HIS A 20 -3.30 -13.00 18.22
C HIS A 20 -2.82 -14.33 17.64
N PRO A 21 -1.55 -14.71 17.86
CA PRO A 21 -1.06 -15.97 17.34
C PRO A 21 -1.83 -17.13 17.98
N PRO A 22 -2.18 -18.19 17.22
CA PRO A 22 -2.83 -19.36 17.80
C PRO A 22 -1.91 -20.00 18.85
N PRO A 23 -2.48 -20.65 19.90
CA PRO A 23 -1.70 -21.29 20.96
C PRO A 23 -0.68 -22.32 20.46
N GLN A 24 -0.96 -22.91 19.30
CA GLN A 24 -0.04 -23.76 18.55
C GLN A 24 0.23 -23.13 17.19
N LEU A 25 1.50 -22.81 16.94
CA LEU A 25 1.96 -22.38 15.63
C LEU A 25 1.85 -23.58 14.67
N GLY A 26 0.78 -23.59 13.85
CA GLY A 26 0.58 -24.56 12.79
C GLY A 26 1.42 -24.25 11.56
N ARG A 27 1.31 -25.09 10.52
CA ARG A 27 1.87 -24.76 9.20
C ARG A 27 1.18 -23.51 8.66
N ASN A 28 1.96 -22.55 8.17
CA ASN A 28 1.46 -21.30 7.57
C ASN A 28 0.54 -21.53 6.35
N THR A 29 0.61 -22.71 5.73
CA THR A 29 -0.29 -23.11 4.65
C THR A 29 -0.51 -24.63 4.66
N THR A 30 -1.70 -25.06 4.27
CA THR A 30 -2.02 -26.47 4.01
C THR A 30 -1.66 -26.89 2.59
N ASN A 31 -1.33 -25.93 1.71
CA ASN A 31 -0.97 -26.18 0.33
C ASN A 31 0.46 -26.72 0.24
N GLN A 32 0.59 -28.00 -0.13
CA GLN A 32 1.89 -28.66 -0.26
C GLN A 32 2.77 -28.10 -1.38
N ALA A 33 2.18 -27.41 -2.38
CA ALA A 33 2.93 -26.74 -3.44
C ALA A 33 3.66 -25.47 -2.95
N TYR A 34 3.27 -24.92 -1.81
CA TYR A 34 3.89 -23.74 -1.20
C TYR A 34 4.59 -24.13 0.11
N ASN A 35 5.70 -24.87 -0.01
CA ASN A 35 6.53 -25.21 1.15
C ASN A 35 7.66 -24.18 1.33
N TYR A 36 7.88 -23.71 2.56
CA TYR A 36 9.00 -22.81 2.88
C TYR A 36 10.36 -23.41 2.52
N LEU A 37 10.49 -24.75 2.55
CA LEU A 37 11.68 -25.48 2.10
C LEU A 37 11.95 -25.32 0.60
N ASN A 38 10.96 -24.91 -0.20
CA ASN A 38 11.14 -24.62 -1.61
C ASN A 38 11.77 -23.24 -1.87
N ILE A 39 11.91 -22.40 -0.84
CA ILE A 39 12.60 -21.11 -0.96
C ILE A 39 14.11 -21.38 -1.01
N GLN A 40 14.68 -21.40 -2.22
CA GLN A 40 16.11 -21.68 -2.45
C GLN A 40 17.00 -20.45 -2.24
N GLY A 41 16.42 -19.27 -2.06
CA GLY A 41 17.17 -18.05 -1.83
C GLY A 41 16.28 -16.81 -1.81
N LEU A 42 16.80 -15.76 -1.22
CA LEU A 42 16.21 -14.43 -1.23
C LEU A 42 17.12 -13.52 -2.06
N GLN A 43 16.53 -12.69 -2.90
CA GLN A 43 17.25 -11.72 -3.71
C GLN A 43 16.61 -10.35 -3.54
N ILE A 44 17.45 -9.31 -3.61
CA ILE A 44 16.96 -7.92 -3.55
C ILE A 44 16.43 -7.55 -4.93
N TRP A 45 15.17 -7.08 -4.99
CA TRP A 45 14.63 -6.49 -6.20
C TRP A 45 15.18 -5.08 -6.38
N GLN A 46 16.30 -4.96 -7.09
CA GLN A 46 17.05 -3.70 -7.22
C GLN A 46 16.22 -2.56 -7.85
N SER A 47 15.33 -2.88 -8.80
CA SER A 47 14.46 -1.88 -9.43
C SER A 47 13.22 -1.54 -8.59
N PHE A 48 12.86 -2.37 -7.61
CA PHE A 48 11.65 -2.18 -6.80
C PHE A 48 11.98 -2.28 -5.31
N ASN A 49 12.58 -1.20 -4.81
CA ASN A 49 12.80 -0.99 -3.37
C ASN A 49 12.61 0.49 -3.03
N LEU A 50 12.46 0.78 -1.73
CA LEU A 50 12.15 2.12 -1.26
C LEU A 50 13.17 3.16 -1.72
N LYS A 51 14.47 2.86 -1.69
CA LYS A 51 15.52 3.79 -2.14
C LYS A 51 15.33 4.16 -3.61
N THR A 52 15.16 3.16 -4.47
CA THR A 52 14.94 3.38 -5.91
C THR A 52 13.65 4.18 -6.16
N ILE A 53 12.56 3.86 -5.45
CA ILE A 53 11.28 4.58 -5.55
C ILE A 53 11.44 6.05 -5.14
N LEU A 54 12.05 6.31 -3.97
CA LEU A 54 12.25 7.67 -3.49
C LEU A 54 13.13 8.51 -4.44
N GLN A 55 14.15 7.89 -5.04
CA GLN A 55 15.01 8.56 -6.02
C GLN A 55 14.26 8.84 -7.33
N GLN A 56 13.58 7.84 -7.89
CA GLN A 56 12.92 7.94 -9.19
C GLN A 56 11.70 8.87 -9.16
N TYR A 57 10.96 8.90 -8.05
CA TYR A 57 9.73 9.67 -7.90
C TYR A 57 9.88 10.88 -6.99
N HIS A 58 11.12 11.30 -6.69
CA HIS A 58 11.43 12.39 -5.77
C HIS A 58 10.59 13.65 -6.03
N ASN A 59 10.49 14.07 -7.29
CA ASN A 59 9.75 15.27 -7.68
C ASN A 59 8.26 15.18 -7.29
N VAL A 60 7.54 14.16 -7.78
CA VAL A 60 6.11 14.01 -7.47
C VAL A 60 5.87 13.79 -5.97
N LEU A 61 6.75 13.05 -5.30
CA LEU A 61 6.63 12.75 -3.88
C LEU A 61 6.79 14.00 -2.99
N ASN A 62 7.71 14.91 -3.33
CA ASN A 62 8.01 16.08 -2.50
C ASN A 62 7.28 17.36 -2.95
N SER A 63 6.79 17.42 -4.19
CA SER A 63 6.16 18.62 -4.74
C SER A 63 4.64 18.50 -4.91
N ALA A 64 4.09 17.29 -5.05
CA ALA A 64 2.64 17.14 -5.08
C ALA A 64 2.07 17.34 -3.68
N VAL A 65 1.02 18.16 -3.59
CA VAL A 65 0.36 18.51 -2.33
C VAL A 65 -1.01 17.84 -2.26
N ILE A 66 -1.31 17.25 -1.12
CA ILE A 66 -2.54 16.52 -0.85
C ILE A 66 -3.14 17.00 0.47
N THR A 67 -4.47 17.02 0.55
CA THR A 67 -5.19 17.28 1.80
C THR A 67 -4.86 16.16 2.78
N ALA A 68 -4.40 16.52 3.99
CA ALA A 68 -4.16 15.53 5.03
C ALA A 68 -5.45 14.77 5.35
N ASP A 69 -5.36 13.44 5.32
CA ASP A 69 -6.43 12.51 5.67
C ASP A 69 -5.93 11.66 6.84
N PRO A 70 -6.35 11.92 8.09
CA PRO A 70 -5.86 11.15 9.22
C PRO A 70 -6.39 9.73 9.16
N MET A 71 -5.51 8.75 9.42
CA MET A 71 -5.92 7.35 9.55
C MET A 71 -7.03 7.19 10.60
N PRO A 72 -7.99 6.28 10.39
CA PRO A 72 -9.04 6.03 11.36
C PRO A 72 -8.45 5.68 12.73
N VAL A 73 -8.91 6.37 13.78
CA VAL A 73 -8.52 6.10 15.18
C VAL A 73 -9.40 5.07 15.87
N SER A 74 -10.36 4.52 15.14
CA SER A 74 -11.25 3.47 15.64
C SER A 74 -10.43 2.26 16.10
N PRO A 75 -10.78 1.64 17.25
CA PRO A 75 -10.08 0.43 17.70
C PRO A 75 -10.17 -0.66 16.61
N PRO A 76 -9.06 -1.35 16.28
CA PRO A 76 -9.08 -2.42 15.29
C PRO A 76 -10.09 -3.49 15.71
N GLN A 77 -11.02 -3.86 14.82
CA GLN A 77 -11.90 -4.99 15.09
C GLN A 77 -11.10 -6.29 15.01
N PRO A 78 -11.40 -7.29 15.86
CA PRO A 78 -10.75 -8.60 15.80
C PRO A 78 -10.86 -9.20 14.39
N ILE A 79 -9.71 -9.58 13.84
CA ILE A 79 -9.65 -10.26 12.54
C ILE A 79 -9.92 -11.74 12.78
N THR A 80 -11.15 -12.17 12.53
CA THR A 80 -11.60 -13.55 12.78
C THR A 80 -11.59 -14.42 11.52
N THR A 81 -11.64 -13.80 10.34
CA THR A 81 -11.65 -14.48 9.04
C THR A 81 -10.92 -13.65 7.98
N GLU A 82 -10.55 -14.28 6.86
CA GLU A 82 -9.94 -13.61 5.71
C GLU A 82 -10.84 -12.52 5.11
N ASN A 83 -12.16 -12.75 5.06
CA ASN A 83 -13.11 -11.76 4.54
C ASN A 83 -13.14 -10.49 5.41
N VAL A 84 -13.03 -10.63 6.73
CA VAL A 84 -12.95 -9.47 7.65
C VAL A 84 -11.64 -8.72 7.43
N LEU A 85 -10.52 -9.44 7.26
CA LEU A 85 -9.22 -8.83 6.93
C LEU A 85 -9.31 -8.05 5.61
N GLN A 86 -9.86 -8.67 4.55
CA GLN A 86 -10.01 -8.04 3.24
C GLN A 86 -10.88 -6.78 3.32
N ALA A 87 -12.01 -6.84 4.04
CA ALA A 87 -12.90 -5.70 4.24
C ALA A 87 -12.19 -4.55 4.95
N GLN A 88 -11.47 -4.82 6.05
CA GLN A 88 -10.72 -3.81 6.79
C GLN A 88 -9.60 -3.17 5.94
N ILE A 89 -8.85 -3.99 5.20
CA ILE A 89 -7.84 -3.49 4.26
C ILE A 89 -8.48 -2.57 3.23
N CYS A 90 -9.62 -2.95 2.66
CA CYS A 90 -10.30 -2.13 1.66
C CYS A 90 -10.83 -0.83 2.24
N GLU A 91 -11.41 -0.85 3.44
CA GLU A 91 -11.94 0.33 4.11
C GLU A 91 -10.85 1.37 4.39
N ILE A 92 -9.69 0.92 4.87
CA ILE A 92 -8.61 1.82 5.29
C ILE A 92 -7.74 2.24 4.10
N LEU A 93 -7.29 1.28 3.28
CA LEU A 93 -6.24 1.54 2.29
C LEU A 93 -6.76 1.99 0.93
N ARG A 94 -7.95 1.55 0.50
CA ARG A 94 -8.48 1.91 -0.83
C ARG A 94 -8.60 3.43 -1.02
N PRO A 95 -9.26 4.21 -0.13
CA PRO A 95 -9.35 5.65 -0.33
C PRO A 95 -7.97 6.31 -0.30
N HIS A 96 -7.08 5.86 0.60
CA HIS A 96 -5.72 6.37 0.71
C HIS A 96 -4.93 6.20 -0.59
N ILE A 97 -4.98 4.99 -1.16
CA ILE A 97 -4.31 4.66 -2.42
C ILE A 97 -4.93 5.48 -3.57
N GLN A 98 -6.26 5.48 -3.71
CA GLN A 98 -6.93 6.22 -4.78
C GLN A 98 -6.63 7.72 -4.74
N HIS A 99 -6.67 8.34 -3.56
CA HIS A 99 -6.33 9.75 -3.39
C HIS A 99 -4.87 10.04 -3.75
N SER A 100 -3.95 9.19 -3.29
CA SER A 100 -2.52 9.35 -3.59
C SER A 100 -2.22 9.19 -5.09
N LEU A 101 -2.83 8.21 -5.77
CA LEU A 101 -2.70 7.99 -7.20
C LEU A 101 -3.25 9.18 -7.98
N ARG A 102 -4.48 9.62 -7.67
CA ARG A 102 -5.12 10.77 -8.32
C ARG A 102 -4.24 12.01 -8.22
N VAL A 103 -3.74 12.35 -7.03
CA VAL A 103 -2.87 13.52 -6.83
C VAL A 103 -1.54 13.37 -7.56
N GLY A 104 -0.92 12.19 -7.46
CA GLY A 104 0.36 11.91 -8.12
C GLY A 104 0.27 12.03 -9.65
N PHE A 105 -0.73 11.39 -10.27
CA PHE A 105 -0.94 11.48 -11.71
C PHE A 105 -1.36 12.86 -12.18
N SER A 106 -2.23 13.55 -11.42
CA SER A 106 -2.59 14.95 -11.72
C SER A 106 -1.36 15.87 -11.73
N PHE A 107 -0.46 15.70 -10.74
CA PHE A 107 0.80 16.44 -10.70
C PHE A 107 1.69 16.12 -11.90
N LEU A 108 1.85 14.83 -12.24
CA LEU A 108 2.67 14.42 -13.38
C LEU A 108 2.11 14.95 -14.71
N ALA A 109 0.79 14.91 -14.90
CA ALA A 109 0.13 15.44 -16.09
C ALA A 109 0.40 16.93 -16.28
N ASN A 110 0.27 17.71 -15.20
CA ASN A 110 0.47 19.16 -15.24
C ASN A 110 1.94 19.59 -15.40
N ASN A 111 2.90 18.71 -15.10
CA ASN A 111 4.33 19.03 -15.12
C ASN A 111 5.11 18.27 -16.22
N GLY A 112 4.42 17.71 -17.22
CA GLY A 112 5.06 16.99 -18.34
C GLY A 112 5.75 15.68 -17.93
N GLY A 113 5.39 15.12 -16.76
CA GLY A 113 5.96 13.90 -16.18
C GLY A 113 5.27 12.60 -16.62
N MET A 114 4.34 12.67 -17.58
CA MET A 114 3.57 11.52 -18.08
C MET A 114 4.30 10.69 -19.17
N GLN A 115 5.57 10.98 -19.46
CA GLN A 115 6.38 10.38 -20.54
C GLN A 115 6.29 8.84 -20.59
N GLY A 116 5.33 8.29 -21.35
CA GLY A 116 5.07 6.85 -21.46
C GLY A 116 4.41 6.20 -20.24
N ARG A 117 3.80 7.00 -19.33
CA ARG A 117 3.09 6.51 -18.15
C ARG A 117 1.57 6.60 -18.37
N THR A 118 0.85 5.61 -17.87
CA THR A 118 -0.62 5.59 -17.89
C THR A 118 -1.14 5.80 -16.47
N GLU A 119 -2.17 6.64 -16.34
CA GLU A 119 -2.87 6.81 -15.07
C GLU A 119 -3.51 5.48 -14.67
N LEU A 120 -3.33 5.10 -13.41
CA LEU A 120 -3.89 3.89 -12.84
C LEU A 120 -4.94 4.25 -11.79
N CYS A 121 -6.07 3.55 -11.86
CA CYS A 121 -7.05 3.51 -10.79
C CYS A 121 -6.86 2.24 -9.97
N PHE A 122 -6.97 2.35 -8.65
CA PHE A 122 -6.99 1.19 -7.76
C PHE A 122 -8.45 0.85 -7.46
N ASP A 123 -8.94 -0.23 -8.05
CA ASP A 123 -10.30 -0.73 -7.80
C ASP A 123 -10.38 -2.27 -7.82
N VAL A 124 -11.58 -2.83 -7.68
CA VAL A 124 -11.84 -4.26 -7.82
C VAL A 124 -11.59 -4.66 -9.28
N GLY A 125 -10.47 -5.35 -9.51
CA GLY A 125 -10.20 -6.03 -10.78
C GLY A 125 -10.70 -7.46 -10.72
N GLU A 126 -11.51 -7.87 -11.70
CA GLU A 126 -11.71 -9.29 -11.98
C GLU A 126 -10.59 -9.75 -12.92
N ALA A 127 -9.95 -10.88 -12.59
CA ALA A 127 -9.08 -11.54 -13.55
C ALA A 127 -9.97 -12.07 -14.70
N ALA A 128 -9.66 -11.65 -15.92
CA ALA A 128 -10.33 -12.14 -17.13
C ALA A 128 -10.02 -13.61 -17.42
#